data_AF-A0A382KJF0-F1
#
_entry.id   AF-A0A382KJF0-F1
#
_cell.length_a   1.000
_cell.length_b   1.000
_cell.length_c   1.000
_cell.angle_alpha   90.00
_cell.angle_beta   90.00
_cell.angle_gamma   90.00
#
_symmetry.space_group_name_H-M   'P 1'
#
loop_
_entity.id
_entity.type
_entity.pdbx_description
1 polymer ?
#
loop_
_entity_poly.entity_id
_entity_poly.type
_entity_poly.pdbx_seq_one_letter_code
_entity_poly.pdbx_strand_id
1 'polypeptide(L)'
;MNQKDSREDEDYRFGLDRNYQPGTDDYEELSDYANLKLAALGLPVVGDPEDNPALRLGRFLIKEYREQSRLLAGHLCPADRRMQDFLDRFFGEEAPQLPHKTFTLDRHGLSRVVSLPLEKHFFKSSIIKSYRVRQGVLHNPVRDRRTTAGVFHVTEGSLPAAADKLSVPKSVAAGLFRAAFDAPRDSLLLPFSAESEEPAYGWTSLLLRPVVCPEVDGFVREKSLETRFFAPASCVANLDFVESIFGNAGDPFLIENDAGLDVEHWTGHTGCVVVAPHLTNIKKKDLGLPPESEATESQLRDGMFWRDPEELYNDGQPFKLTCRDASGLIFTVLAD
;
A
#
# COMPACT_ATOMS: atom_id res chain seq x y z
N MET A 1 -24.76 18.86 5.57
CA MET A 1 -23.37 19.33 5.35
C MET A 1 -23.46 20.51 4.41
N ASN A 2 -22.92 21.68 4.76
CA ASN A 2 -22.97 22.85 3.87
C ASN A 2 -22.10 22.57 2.63
N GLN A 3 -22.52 23.02 1.45
CA GLN A 3 -21.74 22.91 0.19
C GLN A 3 -20.33 23.52 0.28
N LYS A 4 -20.09 24.39 1.27
CA LYS A 4 -18.79 25.00 1.53
C LYS A 4 -17.86 24.05 2.30
N ASP A 5 -18.38 23.32 3.30
CA ASP A 5 -17.62 22.32 4.05
C ASP A 5 -17.23 21.15 3.13
N SER A 6 -18.14 20.72 2.24
CA SER A 6 -17.83 19.63 1.28
C SER A 6 -16.74 20.00 0.28
N ARG A 7 -16.63 21.28 -0.09
CA ARG A 7 -15.62 21.75 -1.04
C ARG A 7 -14.25 21.93 -0.40
N GLU A 8 -14.20 22.43 0.84
CA GLU A 8 -12.96 22.50 1.61
C GLU A 8 -12.40 21.09 1.91
N ASP A 9 -13.28 20.11 2.18
CA ASP A 9 -12.90 18.70 2.34
C ASP A 9 -12.37 18.09 1.03
N GLU A 10 -12.97 18.41 -0.13
CA GLU A 10 -12.48 17.96 -1.44
C GLU A 10 -11.12 18.58 -1.81
N ASP A 11 -10.95 19.89 -1.62
CA ASP A 11 -9.70 20.60 -1.89
C ASP A 11 -8.56 20.01 -1.03
N TYR A 12 -8.83 19.68 0.22
CA TYR A 12 -7.88 19.00 1.11
C TYR A 12 -7.59 17.57 0.66
N ARG A 13 -8.62 16.81 0.29
CA ARG A 13 -8.52 15.41 -0.13
C ARG A 13 -7.70 15.23 -1.41
N PHE A 14 -7.81 16.16 -2.35
CA PHE A 14 -7.09 16.13 -3.63
C PHE A 14 -5.88 17.07 -3.69
N GLY A 15 -5.61 17.82 -2.61
CA GLY A 15 -4.50 18.76 -2.53
C GLY A 15 -4.51 19.83 -3.61
N LEU A 16 -5.69 20.35 -3.95
CA LEU A 16 -5.84 21.42 -4.93
C LEU A 16 -5.14 22.69 -4.40
N ASP A 17 -4.43 23.39 -5.29
CA ASP A 17 -3.64 24.60 -5.00
C ASP A 17 -2.51 24.47 -3.96
N ARG A 18 -2.06 23.23 -3.66
CA ARG A 18 -0.92 22.96 -2.76
C ARG A 18 0.42 22.92 -3.49
N ASN A 19 1.50 23.31 -2.79
CA ASN A 19 2.85 23.31 -3.34
C ASN A 19 3.86 22.61 -2.42
N TYR A 20 4.28 21.41 -2.80
CA TYR A 20 5.18 20.57 -2.00
C TYR A 20 6.67 20.69 -2.40
N GLN A 21 7.10 21.85 -2.90
CA GLN A 21 8.51 22.13 -3.19
C GLN A 21 9.25 22.61 -1.94
N PRO A 22 10.55 22.31 -1.76
CA PRO A 22 11.31 22.78 -0.61
C PRO A 22 11.28 24.30 -0.45
N GLY A 23 11.13 24.76 0.80
CA GLY A 23 11.02 26.18 1.15
C GLY A 23 9.62 26.78 0.98
N THR A 24 8.58 25.94 0.78
CA THR A 24 7.18 26.36 0.89
C THR A 24 6.62 25.95 2.25
N ASP A 25 5.63 26.69 2.74
CA ASP A 25 4.96 26.41 4.01
C ASP A 25 4.36 24.98 4.04
N ASP A 26 3.72 24.54 2.96
CA ASP A 26 3.15 23.17 2.85
C ASP A 26 4.23 22.08 2.97
N TYR A 27 5.42 22.32 2.39
CA TYR A 27 6.52 21.35 2.45
C TYR A 27 7.15 21.30 3.84
N GLU A 28 7.36 22.46 4.47
CA GLU A 28 7.92 22.55 5.82
C GLU A 28 6.98 21.89 6.83
N GLU A 29 5.67 22.19 6.79
CA GLU A 29 4.67 21.58 7.66
C GLU A 29 4.65 20.05 7.52
N LEU A 30 4.61 19.54 6.27
CA LEU A 30 4.57 18.10 6.03
C LEU A 30 5.89 17.39 6.35
N SER A 31 7.03 18.06 6.20
CA SER A 31 8.34 17.52 6.59
C SER A 31 8.42 17.38 8.12
N ASP A 32 7.95 18.40 8.84
CA ASP A 32 7.87 18.36 10.29
C ASP A 32 6.90 17.29 10.79
N TYR A 33 5.76 17.18 10.12
CA TYR A 33 4.77 16.15 10.39
C TYR A 33 5.30 14.74 10.10
N ALA A 34 6.07 14.55 9.02
CA ALA A 34 6.70 13.27 8.72
C ALA A 34 7.66 12.83 9.84
N ASN A 35 8.49 13.74 10.34
CA ASN A 35 9.37 13.48 11.47
C ASN A 35 8.59 13.16 12.77
N LEU A 36 7.48 13.85 13.03
CA LEU A 36 6.59 13.54 14.14
C LEU A 36 6.05 12.10 14.03
N LYS A 37 5.61 11.68 12.85
CA LYS A 37 5.13 10.31 12.61
C LYS A 37 6.23 9.26 12.76
N LEU A 38 7.44 9.54 12.26
CA LEU A 38 8.61 8.67 12.49
C LEU A 38 8.86 8.47 13.98
N ALA A 39 8.88 9.57 14.75
CA ALA A 39 9.07 9.52 16.20
C ALA A 39 7.97 8.71 16.90
N ALA A 40 6.70 8.90 16.51
CA ALA A 40 5.55 8.18 17.05
C ALA A 40 5.57 6.67 16.75
N LEU A 41 6.08 6.27 15.58
CA LEU A 41 6.33 4.86 15.23
C LEU A 41 7.57 4.27 15.92
N GLY A 42 8.39 5.14 16.53
CA GLY A 42 9.65 4.78 17.14
C GLY A 42 10.77 4.52 16.14
N LEU A 43 10.65 5.09 14.94
CA LEU A 43 11.68 5.09 13.91
C LEU A 43 12.62 6.31 14.09
N PRO A 44 13.85 6.27 13.55
CA PRO A 44 14.75 7.42 13.53
C PRO A 44 14.10 8.61 12.82
N VAL A 45 14.31 9.81 13.35
CA VAL A 45 13.90 11.06 12.70
C VAL A 45 15.05 11.63 11.87
N VAL A 46 14.74 12.50 10.93
CA VAL A 46 15.72 13.12 10.03
C VAL A 46 16.07 14.53 10.52
N GLY A 47 17.36 14.83 10.65
CA GLY A 47 17.85 16.12 11.17
C GLY A 47 17.92 16.17 12.70
N ASP A 48 18.15 17.37 13.25
CA ASP A 48 18.14 17.58 14.70
C ASP A 48 16.68 17.65 15.21
N PRO A 49 16.26 16.77 16.14
CA PRO A 49 14.91 16.83 16.72
C PRO A 49 14.56 18.17 17.38
N GLU A 50 15.54 18.96 17.81
CA GLU A 50 15.33 20.27 18.45
C GLU A 50 14.98 21.38 17.44
N ASP A 51 15.30 21.20 16.16
CA ASP A 51 14.95 22.11 15.07
C ASP A 51 13.47 21.97 14.68
N ASN A 52 12.84 20.83 14.98
CA ASN A 52 11.42 20.57 14.72
C ASN A 52 10.56 21.05 15.92
N PRO A 53 9.73 22.10 15.78
CA PRO A 53 8.97 22.65 16.89
C PRO A 53 7.98 21.65 17.50
N ALA A 54 7.37 20.80 16.67
CA ALA A 54 6.38 19.81 17.11
C ALA A 54 7.02 18.70 17.95
N LEU A 55 8.20 18.19 17.56
CA LEU A 55 8.97 17.22 18.32
C LEU A 55 9.47 17.80 19.64
N ARG A 56 10.01 19.03 19.61
CA ARG A 56 10.54 19.70 20.80
C ARG A 56 9.46 19.89 21.87
N LEU A 57 8.28 20.36 21.47
CA LEU A 57 7.15 20.56 22.38
C LEU A 57 6.47 19.23 22.77
N GLY A 58 6.35 18.30 21.83
CA GLY A 58 5.59 17.05 21.98
C GLY A 58 6.37 15.84 22.52
N ARG A 59 7.68 15.97 22.78
CA ARG A 59 8.59 14.84 23.11
C ARG A 59 8.02 13.87 24.16
N PHE A 60 7.43 14.38 25.25
CA PHE A 60 6.88 13.53 26.30
C PHE A 60 5.57 12.86 25.89
N LEU A 61 4.68 13.59 25.21
CA LEU A 61 3.42 13.04 24.68
C LEU A 61 3.69 11.94 23.64
N ILE A 62 4.68 12.11 22.77
CA ILE A 62 5.09 11.09 21.80
C ILE A 62 5.61 9.84 22.51
N LYS A 63 6.43 10.00 23.55
CA LYS A 63 6.93 8.87 24.35
C LYS A 63 5.80 8.13 25.06
N GLU A 64 4.85 8.87 25.64
CA GLU A 64 3.66 8.29 26.26
C GLU A 64 2.81 7.54 25.23
N TYR A 65 2.53 8.16 24.08
CA TYR A 65 1.80 7.56 22.97
C TYR A 65 2.46 6.25 22.50
N ARG A 66 3.80 6.19 22.45
CA ARG A 66 4.53 4.96 22.10
C ARG A 66 4.31 3.84 23.10
N GLU A 67 4.34 4.13 24.40
CA GLU A 67 4.08 3.13 25.43
C GLU A 67 2.63 2.64 25.39
N GLN A 68 1.67 3.54 25.19
CA GLN A 68 0.26 3.18 25.00
C GLN A 68 0.06 2.34 23.74
N SER A 69 0.66 2.73 22.61
CA SER A 69 0.62 2.00 21.35
C SER A 69 1.23 0.60 21.46
N ARG A 70 2.23 0.42 22.32
CA ARG A 70 2.80 -0.90 22.62
C ARG A 70 1.81 -1.81 23.35
N LEU A 71 0.94 -1.27 24.20
CA LEU A 71 -0.14 -2.03 24.84
C LEU A 71 -1.22 -2.45 23.84
N LEU A 72 -1.42 -1.67 22.79
CA LEU A 72 -2.34 -1.95 21.67
C LEU A 72 -1.67 -2.75 20.54
N ALA A 73 -0.56 -3.44 20.82
CA ALA A 73 0.14 -4.22 19.81
C ALA A 73 -0.79 -5.24 19.15
N GLY A 74 -0.91 -5.17 17.83
CA GLY A 74 -1.78 -6.05 17.03
C GLY A 74 -3.20 -5.50 16.80
N HIS A 75 -3.54 -4.33 17.36
CA HIS A 75 -4.75 -3.63 16.96
C HIS A 75 -4.65 -3.23 15.48
N LEU A 76 -5.68 -3.55 14.72
CA LEU A 76 -5.82 -3.19 13.31
C LEU A 76 -6.94 -2.16 13.22
N CYS A 77 -6.78 -1.18 12.34
CA CYS A 77 -7.87 -0.29 11.99
C CYS A 77 -9.06 -1.10 11.41
N PRO A 78 -10.29 -0.56 11.43
CA PRO A 78 -11.48 -1.32 11.00
C PRO A 78 -11.36 -1.92 9.58
N ALA A 79 -10.79 -1.16 8.63
CA ALA A 79 -10.54 -1.64 7.27
C ALA A 79 -9.55 -2.82 7.26
N ASP A 80 -8.44 -2.71 7.98
CA ASP A 80 -7.42 -3.76 8.09
C ASP A 80 -7.95 -4.98 8.84
N ARG A 81 -8.87 -4.81 9.80
CA ARG A 81 -9.57 -5.90 10.48
C ARG A 81 -10.44 -6.71 9.51
N ARG A 82 -11.31 -6.04 8.73
CA ARG A 82 -12.16 -6.70 7.72
C ARG A 82 -11.33 -7.52 6.74
N MET A 83 -10.20 -6.95 6.32
CA MET A 83 -9.23 -7.59 5.45
C MET A 83 -8.55 -8.80 6.09
N GLN A 84 -8.03 -8.69 7.32
CA GLN A 84 -7.41 -9.82 8.02
C GLN A 84 -8.41 -10.95 8.27
N ASP A 85 -9.64 -10.63 8.68
CA ASP A 85 -10.70 -11.62 8.90
C ASP A 85 -11.04 -12.39 7.61
N PHE A 86 -10.97 -11.72 6.45
CA PHE A 86 -11.08 -12.39 5.15
C PHE A 86 -9.89 -13.30 4.88
N LEU A 87 -8.65 -12.86 5.10
CA LEU A 87 -7.46 -13.69 4.89
C LEU A 87 -7.48 -14.93 5.77
N ASP A 88 -7.82 -14.77 7.05
CA ASP A 88 -7.91 -15.84 8.03
C ASP A 88 -8.99 -16.86 7.63
N ARG A 89 -10.18 -16.39 7.25
CA ARG A 89 -11.26 -17.27 6.76
C ARG A 89 -10.90 -17.93 5.43
N PHE A 90 -10.33 -17.17 4.51
CA PHE A 90 -10.06 -17.64 3.16
C PHE A 90 -8.94 -18.66 3.18
N PHE A 91 -7.78 -18.37 3.78
CA PHE A 91 -6.61 -19.24 3.74
C PHE A 91 -6.48 -20.20 4.94
N GLY A 92 -7.24 -20.00 6.02
CA GLY A 92 -7.17 -20.85 7.22
C GLY A 92 -5.82 -20.70 7.93
N GLU A 93 -5.21 -21.81 8.33
CA GLU A 93 -3.93 -21.81 9.05
C GLU A 93 -2.76 -21.20 8.24
N GLU A 94 -2.87 -21.18 6.91
CA GLU A 94 -1.85 -20.59 6.02
C GLU A 94 -2.04 -19.08 5.80
N ALA A 95 -2.96 -18.45 6.54
CA ALA A 95 -3.34 -17.06 6.32
C ALA A 95 -2.17 -16.08 6.50
N PRO A 96 -1.88 -15.26 5.47
CA PRO A 96 -0.88 -14.21 5.58
C PRO A 96 -1.37 -13.13 6.55
N GLN A 97 -0.42 -12.49 7.25
CA GLN A 97 -0.71 -11.40 8.19
C GLN A 97 -0.36 -10.06 7.56
N LEU A 98 -1.28 -9.10 7.66
CA LEU A 98 -1.06 -7.74 7.18
C LEU A 98 0.07 -7.04 7.96
N PRO A 99 0.78 -6.07 7.35
CA PRO A 99 1.72 -5.23 8.08
C PRO A 99 1.01 -4.41 9.17
N HIS A 100 1.26 -4.71 10.44
CA HIS A 100 0.58 -4.07 11.58
C HIS A 100 1.08 -2.66 11.92
N LYS A 101 2.33 -2.34 11.56
CA LYS A 101 2.96 -1.04 11.83
C LYS A 101 3.40 -0.41 10.52
N THR A 102 2.61 0.54 10.03
CA THR A 102 2.90 1.26 8.80
C THR A 102 3.03 2.76 9.07
N PHE A 103 3.87 3.42 8.29
CA PHE A 103 3.82 4.86 8.11
C PHE A 103 2.57 5.21 7.29
N THR A 104 1.48 5.51 7.99
CA THR A 104 0.19 5.88 7.41
C THR A 104 0.28 7.25 6.74
N LEU A 105 -0.16 7.33 5.48
CA LEU A 105 -0.24 8.56 4.70
C LEU A 105 -1.67 9.11 4.82
N ASP A 106 -1.90 9.91 5.86
CA ASP A 106 -3.20 10.43 6.30
C ASP A 106 -3.42 11.90 5.94
N ARG A 107 -2.45 12.53 5.27
CA ARG A 107 -2.54 13.89 4.76
C ARG A 107 -2.09 13.95 3.32
N HIS A 108 -2.84 14.68 2.50
CA HIS A 108 -2.49 14.87 1.10
C HIS A 108 -1.10 15.49 0.94
N GLY A 109 -0.28 14.88 0.08
CA GLY A 109 1.07 15.33 -0.23
C GLY A 109 2.16 14.81 0.70
N LEU A 110 1.81 14.17 1.82
CA LEU A 110 2.79 13.54 2.70
C LEU A 110 3.58 12.46 1.94
N SER A 111 2.89 11.65 1.13
CA SER A 111 3.48 10.64 0.25
C SER A 111 4.56 11.23 -0.68
N ARG A 112 4.28 12.40 -1.27
CA ARG A 112 5.16 13.14 -2.16
C ARG A 112 6.38 13.66 -1.42
N VAL A 113 6.18 14.27 -0.25
CA VAL A 113 7.28 14.77 0.59
C VAL A 113 8.23 13.64 0.96
N VAL A 114 7.70 12.48 1.38
CA VAL A 114 8.53 11.35 1.83
C VAL A 114 9.10 10.48 0.70
N SER A 115 8.76 10.77 -0.57
CA SER A 115 9.24 10.04 -1.76
C SER A 115 10.67 10.39 -2.18
N LEU A 116 11.27 11.40 -1.55
CA LEU A 116 12.63 11.89 -1.77
C LEU A 116 13.30 12.20 -0.43
N PRO A 117 14.64 12.17 -0.32
CA PRO A 117 15.33 12.54 0.91
C PRO A 117 15.07 14.00 1.27
N LEU A 118 15.04 14.29 2.58
CA LEU A 118 14.78 15.63 3.10
C LEU A 118 15.70 16.68 2.44
N GLU A 119 15.07 17.68 1.82
CA GLU A 119 15.74 18.79 1.12
C GLU A 119 16.66 18.37 -0.05
N LYS A 120 16.52 17.14 -0.55
CA LYS A 120 17.26 16.65 -1.72
C LYS A 120 16.36 16.57 -2.95
N HIS A 121 17.02 16.34 -4.08
CA HIS A 121 16.38 16.33 -5.40
C HIS A 121 16.49 14.99 -6.12
N PHE A 122 17.09 13.98 -5.50
CA PHE A 122 17.32 12.69 -6.13
C PHE A 122 17.21 11.54 -5.12
N PHE A 123 16.57 10.45 -5.54
CA PHE A 123 16.56 9.18 -4.85
C PHE A 123 16.76 8.04 -5.85
N LYS A 124 17.42 6.97 -5.41
CA LYS A 124 17.57 5.75 -6.21
C LYS A 124 17.46 4.53 -5.33
N SER A 125 16.65 3.57 -5.76
CA SER A 125 16.63 2.20 -5.25
C SER A 125 16.88 1.19 -6.38
N SER A 126 16.72 -0.10 -6.08
CA SER A 126 16.75 -1.17 -7.07
C SER A 126 15.56 -1.14 -8.03
N ILE A 127 14.49 -0.41 -7.72
CA ILE A 127 13.21 -0.44 -8.46
C ILE A 127 12.80 0.91 -9.05
N ILE A 128 13.31 2.03 -8.53
CA ILE A 128 12.90 3.37 -8.97
C ILE A 128 14.03 4.39 -8.87
N LYS A 129 14.04 5.35 -9.79
CA LYS A 129 14.80 6.61 -9.69
C LYS A 129 13.82 7.76 -9.61
N SER A 130 13.89 8.54 -8.53
CA SER A 130 13.01 9.68 -8.30
C SER A 130 13.80 10.97 -8.36
N TYR A 131 13.19 12.01 -8.93
CA TYR A 131 13.78 13.32 -9.10
C TYR A 131 12.79 14.40 -8.69
N ARG A 132 13.28 15.41 -7.98
CA ARG A 132 12.55 16.68 -7.86
C ARG A 132 12.83 17.51 -9.09
N VAL A 133 11.78 18.00 -9.75
CA VAL A 133 11.87 18.83 -10.95
C VAL A 133 11.07 20.11 -10.76
N ARG A 134 11.30 21.11 -11.62
CA ARG A 134 10.62 22.41 -11.50
C ARG A 134 9.09 22.29 -11.55
N GLN A 135 8.58 21.32 -12.30
CA GLN A 135 7.15 21.06 -12.50
C GLN A 135 6.53 20.17 -11.41
N GLY A 136 7.31 19.69 -10.44
CA GLY A 136 6.85 18.74 -9.43
C GLY A 136 7.87 17.63 -9.19
N VAL A 137 7.46 16.39 -9.43
CA VAL A 137 8.26 15.19 -9.18
C VAL A 137 8.22 14.27 -10.40
N LEU A 138 9.36 13.63 -10.68
CA LEU A 138 9.54 12.65 -11.75
C LEU A 138 9.98 11.31 -11.15
N HIS A 139 9.23 10.25 -11.45
CA HIS A 139 9.52 8.89 -11.02
C HIS A 139 9.75 8.00 -12.25
N ASN A 140 10.96 7.44 -12.36
CA ASN A 140 11.35 6.50 -13.40
C ASN A 140 11.52 5.10 -12.78
N PRO A 141 10.48 4.24 -12.81
CA PRO A 141 10.61 2.84 -12.38
C PRO A 141 11.54 2.06 -13.32
N VAL A 142 12.05 0.90 -12.86
CA VAL A 142 12.92 0.03 -13.67
C VAL A 142 12.22 -0.47 -14.92
N ARG A 143 10.92 -0.75 -14.85
CA ARG A 143 10.10 -1.12 -16.01
C ARG A 143 9.25 0.07 -16.45
N ASP A 144 9.55 0.59 -17.64
CA ASP A 144 8.92 1.78 -18.21
C ASP A 144 7.56 1.48 -18.91
N ARG A 145 7.20 0.20 -19.08
CA ARG A 145 5.99 -0.19 -19.80
C ARG A 145 5.30 -1.38 -19.16
N ARG A 146 3.97 -1.33 -19.15
CA ARG A 146 3.11 -2.41 -18.69
C ARG A 146 3.04 -3.54 -19.72
N THR A 147 3.19 -4.78 -19.26
CA THR A 147 2.87 -6.00 -20.03
C THR A 147 1.43 -6.44 -19.73
N THR A 148 0.73 -7.01 -20.71
CA THR A 148 -0.65 -7.50 -20.53
C THR A 148 -0.81 -9.01 -20.77
N ALA A 149 0.12 -9.63 -21.49
CA ALA A 149 0.08 -11.07 -21.73
C ALA A 149 0.62 -11.83 -20.52
N GLY A 150 -0.15 -12.78 -19.99
CA GLY A 150 0.27 -13.65 -18.88
C GLY A 150 0.45 -12.96 -17.53
N VAL A 151 -0.01 -11.72 -17.34
CA VAL A 151 0.24 -10.97 -16.09
C VAL A 151 -0.86 -11.08 -15.04
N PHE A 152 -2.06 -11.56 -15.40
CA PHE A 152 -3.22 -11.52 -14.50
C PHE A 152 -3.55 -12.92 -13.99
N HIS A 153 -3.18 -13.13 -12.73
CA HIS A 153 -3.35 -14.37 -12.00
C HIS A 153 -4.49 -14.25 -10.99
N VAL A 154 -5.23 -15.34 -10.80
CA VAL A 154 -6.40 -15.38 -9.93
C VAL A 154 -6.30 -16.58 -9.01
N THR A 155 -6.36 -16.34 -7.70
CA THR A 155 -6.41 -17.41 -6.70
C THR A 155 -7.68 -18.24 -6.86
N GLU A 156 -7.52 -19.56 -6.84
CA GLU A 156 -8.63 -20.50 -6.79
C GLU A 156 -9.49 -20.27 -5.55
N GLY A 157 -10.81 -20.23 -5.74
CA GLY A 157 -11.76 -19.92 -4.67
C GLY A 157 -13.20 -20.09 -5.12
N SER A 158 -14.13 -19.48 -4.38
CA SER A 158 -15.57 -19.62 -4.64
C SER A 158 -16.03 -18.90 -5.91
N LEU A 159 -15.36 -17.82 -6.31
CA LEU A 159 -15.62 -17.12 -7.56
C LEU A 159 -14.69 -17.66 -8.67
N PRO A 160 -15.22 -18.14 -9.80
CA PRO A 160 -14.41 -18.73 -10.86
C PRO A 160 -13.46 -17.70 -11.47
N ALA A 161 -12.27 -18.15 -11.89
CA ALA A 161 -11.39 -17.34 -12.73
C ALA A 161 -11.98 -17.23 -14.14
N ALA A 162 -11.78 -16.08 -14.80
CA ALA A 162 -12.13 -15.95 -16.21
C ALA A 162 -11.18 -16.80 -17.07
N ALA A 163 -11.66 -17.30 -18.20
CA ALA A 163 -10.93 -18.28 -19.03
C ALA A 163 -9.58 -17.76 -19.58
N ASP A 164 -9.40 -16.44 -19.66
CA ASP A 164 -8.19 -15.78 -20.13
C ASP A 164 -7.19 -15.44 -19.00
N LYS A 165 -7.44 -15.91 -17.78
CA LYS A 165 -6.61 -15.68 -16.59
C LYS A 165 -5.94 -16.96 -16.13
N LEU A 166 -4.78 -16.82 -15.50
CA LEU A 166 -4.05 -17.95 -14.92
C LEU A 166 -4.64 -18.28 -13.55
N SER A 167 -5.13 -19.51 -13.37
CA SER A 167 -5.62 -20.01 -12.08
C SER A 167 -4.44 -20.36 -11.19
N VAL A 168 -4.41 -19.86 -9.95
CA VAL A 168 -3.33 -20.12 -8.99
C VAL A 168 -3.86 -20.95 -7.83
N PRO A 169 -3.25 -22.12 -7.53
CA PRO A 169 -3.63 -22.92 -6.38
C PRO A 169 -3.62 -22.11 -5.09
N LYS A 170 -4.57 -22.39 -4.22
CA LYS A 170 -4.78 -21.62 -2.98
C LYS A 170 -3.57 -21.58 -2.06
N SER A 171 -2.85 -22.71 -1.90
CA SER A 171 -1.62 -22.80 -1.10
C SER A 171 -0.47 -21.97 -1.68
N VAL A 172 -0.32 -21.99 -3.01
CA VAL A 172 0.67 -21.18 -3.75
C VAL A 172 0.36 -19.70 -3.57
N ALA A 173 -0.91 -19.32 -3.69
CA ALA A 173 -1.36 -17.95 -3.45
C ALA A 173 -1.07 -17.52 -2.00
N ALA A 174 -1.35 -18.35 -1.00
CA ALA A 174 -1.00 -18.07 0.39
C ALA A 174 0.51 -17.81 0.57
N GLY A 175 1.34 -18.63 -0.08
CA GLY A 175 2.79 -18.44 -0.12
C GLY A 175 3.21 -17.10 -0.74
N LEU A 176 2.61 -16.73 -1.87
CA LEU A 176 2.86 -15.44 -2.53
C LEU A 176 2.42 -14.24 -1.69
N PHE A 177 1.25 -14.29 -1.05
CA PHE A 177 0.81 -13.22 -0.15
C PHE A 177 1.69 -13.11 1.10
N ARG A 178 2.11 -14.24 1.70
CA ARG A 178 3.06 -14.23 2.83
C ARG A 178 4.38 -13.57 2.41
N ALA A 179 4.93 -13.96 1.27
CA ALA A 179 6.13 -13.34 0.73
C ALA A 179 5.92 -11.86 0.37
N ALA A 180 4.72 -11.46 -0.05
CA ALA A 180 4.43 -10.06 -0.36
C ALA A 180 4.58 -9.16 0.87
N PHE A 181 4.15 -9.64 2.05
CA PHE A 181 4.25 -8.89 3.31
C PHE A 181 5.62 -8.99 3.99
N ASP A 182 6.49 -9.89 3.54
CA ASP A 182 7.88 -10.04 3.99
C ASP A 182 8.86 -9.41 2.99
N ALA A 183 8.78 -8.08 2.85
CA ALA A 183 9.61 -7.34 1.92
C ALA A 183 11.08 -7.27 2.40
N PRO A 184 12.07 -7.37 1.49
CA PRO A 184 13.48 -7.29 1.86
C PRO A 184 13.82 -5.92 2.42
N ARG A 185 14.81 -5.87 3.33
CA ARG A 185 15.19 -4.65 4.07
C ARG A 185 15.40 -3.43 3.16
N ASP A 186 16.07 -3.60 2.02
CA ASP A 186 16.35 -2.51 1.09
C ASP A 186 15.08 -1.90 0.50
N SER A 187 14.01 -2.68 0.33
CA SER A 187 12.71 -2.18 -0.14
C SER A 187 11.96 -1.39 0.94
N LEU A 188 12.28 -1.63 2.22
CA LEU A 188 11.67 -0.95 3.35
C LEU A 188 12.30 0.41 3.65
N LEU A 189 13.41 0.79 3.00
CA LEU A 189 14.06 2.08 3.21
C LEU A 189 13.11 3.23 2.83
N LEU A 190 12.82 4.12 3.79
CA LEU A 190 12.02 5.32 3.53
C LEU A 190 12.90 6.40 2.84
N PRO A 191 12.56 6.84 1.61
CA PRO A 191 13.37 7.79 0.85
C PRO A 191 13.67 9.07 1.62
N PHE A 192 12.70 9.59 2.37
CA PHE A 192 12.84 10.77 3.25
C PHE A 192 14.09 10.74 4.15
N SER A 193 14.44 9.56 4.66
CA SER A 193 15.54 9.33 5.61
C SER A 193 16.79 8.73 4.98
N ALA A 194 16.82 8.57 3.65
CA ALA A 194 17.85 7.76 2.99
C ALA A 194 19.27 8.33 3.09
N GLU A 195 19.42 9.64 3.32
CA GLU A 195 20.72 10.30 3.53
C GLU A 195 21.05 10.57 5.01
N SER A 196 20.23 10.09 5.94
CA SER A 196 20.47 10.22 7.38
C SER A 196 21.53 9.22 7.87
N GLU A 197 22.21 9.53 8.99
CA GLU A 197 23.14 8.60 9.64
C GLU A 197 22.44 7.30 10.05
N GLU A 198 21.20 7.40 10.54
CA GLU A 198 20.33 6.27 10.85
C GLU A 198 19.04 6.34 10.02
N PRO A 199 18.97 5.68 8.84
CA PRO A 199 17.77 5.68 8.03
C PRO A 199 16.61 4.91 8.66
N ALA A 200 15.38 5.35 8.37
CA ALA A 200 14.16 4.67 8.78
C ALA A 200 13.76 3.59 7.77
N TYR A 201 13.29 2.46 8.29
CA TYR A 201 12.82 1.32 7.51
C TYR A 201 11.41 0.93 7.94
N GLY A 202 10.50 0.75 6.98
CA GLY A 202 9.14 0.31 7.29
C GLY A 202 8.24 0.18 6.07
N TRP A 203 7.00 -0.18 6.36
CA TRP A 203 5.90 -0.17 5.41
C TRP A 203 5.22 1.19 5.39
N THR A 204 4.67 1.57 4.25
CA THR A 204 3.77 2.72 4.10
C THR A 204 2.37 2.23 3.78
N SER A 205 1.34 2.97 4.21
CA SER A 205 -0.04 2.64 3.87
C SER A 205 -0.89 3.88 3.60
N LEU A 206 -1.95 3.72 2.80
CA LEU A 206 -2.88 4.78 2.40
C LEU A 206 -4.30 4.24 2.39
N LEU A 207 -5.26 5.04 2.88
CA LEU A 207 -6.69 4.78 2.72
C LEU A 207 -7.23 5.61 1.56
N LEU A 208 -7.98 4.96 0.67
CA LEU A 208 -8.65 5.59 -0.46
C LEU A 208 -10.16 5.28 -0.40
N ARG A 209 -10.98 6.21 -0.91
CA ARG A 209 -12.43 6.03 -1.08
C ARG A 209 -12.86 6.26 -2.54
N PRO A 210 -12.38 5.45 -3.52
CA PRO A 210 -12.75 5.63 -4.93
C PRO A 210 -14.27 5.44 -5.14
N VAL A 211 -14.87 6.34 -5.90
CA VAL A 211 -16.30 6.33 -6.23
C VAL A 211 -16.64 5.14 -7.13
N VAL A 212 -17.73 4.45 -6.81
CA VAL A 212 -18.25 3.29 -7.57
C VAL A 212 -19.66 3.57 -8.09
N CYS A 213 -20.51 4.18 -7.26
CA CYS A 213 -21.86 4.57 -7.64
C CYS A 213 -21.94 6.11 -7.60
N PRO A 214 -22.18 6.79 -8.73
CA PRO A 214 -22.34 8.24 -8.73
C PRO A 214 -23.66 8.66 -8.08
N GLU A 215 -23.73 9.88 -7.57
CA GLU A 215 -24.97 10.47 -7.08
C GLU A 215 -25.97 10.70 -8.23
N VAL A 216 -27.23 10.38 -7.97
CA VAL A 216 -28.38 10.78 -8.80
C VAL A 216 -29.43 11.37 -7.86
N ASP A 217 -29.69 12.67 -8.00
CA ASP A 217 -30.60 13.42 -7.15
C ASP A 217 -31.98 12.75 -7.05
N GLY A 218 -32.50 12.65 -5.83
CA GLY A 218 -33.76 11.98 -5.51
C GLY A 218 -33.77 10.45 -5.68
N PHE A 219 -32.67 9.81 -6.08
CA PHE A 219 -32.63 8.36 -6.33
C PHE A 219 -31.56 7.62 -5.52
N VAL A 220 -30.28 7.98 -5.68
CA VAL A 220 -29.17 7.29 -5.00
C VAL A 220 -28.08 8.28 -4.62
N ARG A 221 -27.55 8.13 -3.41
CA ARG A 221 -26.37 8.86 -2.95
C ARG A 221 -25.11 8.27 -3.56
N GLU A 222 -24.07 9.09 -3.71
CA GLU A 222 -22.77 8.59 -4.11
C GLU A 222 -22.28 7.50 -3.15
N LYS A 223 -21.72 6.41 -3.69
CA LYS A 223 -21.08 5.35 -2.90
C LYS A 223 -19.68 5.06 -3.37
N SER A 224 -18.79 4.86 -2.42
CA SER A 224 -17.39 4.53 -2.64
C SER A 224 -17.03 3.12 -2.16
N LEU A 225 -16.00 2.56 -2.77
CA LEU A 225 -15.24 1.42 -2.25
C LEU A 225 -14.23 1.97 -1.23
N GLU A 226 -14.01 1.29 -0.11
CA GLU A 226 -12.81 1.56 0.69
C GLU A 226 -11.65 0.72 0.17
N THR A 227 -10.48 1.32 -0.02
CA THR A 227 -9.27 0.61 -0.47
C THR A 227 -8.10 0.93 0.43
N ARG A 228 -7.45 -0.10 0.95
CA ARG A 228 -6.19 0.00 1.68
C ARG A 228 -5.05 -0.35 0.73
N PHE A 229 -4.11 0.59 0.58
CA PHE A 229 -2.94 0.43 -0.28
C PHE A 229 -1.70 0.32 0.60
N PHE A 230 -0.91 -0.73 0.41
CA PHE A 230 0.32 -1.01 1.14
C PHE A 230 1.50 -1.06 0.19
N ALA A 231 2.61 -0.46 0.60
CA ALA A 231 3.86 -0.60 -0.13
C ALA A 231 5.06 -0.53 0.82
N PRO A 232 6.15 -1.26 0.54
CA PRO A 232 7.45 -0.99 1.14
C PRO A 232 7.80 0.49 0.94
N ALA A 233 8.43 1.14 1.92
CA ALA A 233 8.58 2.59 1.88
C ALA A 233 9.38 3.11 0.66
N SER A 234 10.28 2.32 0.08
CA SER A 234 10.98 2.68 -1.16
C SER A 234 10.06 2.80 -2.39
N CYS A 235 8.85 2.24 -2.31
CA CYS A 235 7.79 2.30 -3.31
C CYS A 235 6.75 3.40 -3.00
N VAL A 236 7.00 4.30 -2.04
CA VAL A 236 5.98 5.29 -1.61
C VAL A 236 5.53 6.25 -2.74
N ALA A 237 6.34 6.39 -3.80
CA ALA A 237 5.96 7.07 -5.03
C ALA A 237 4.68 6.50 -5.67
N ASN A 238 4.44 5.19 -5.54
CA ASN A 238 3.21 4.56 -6.01
C ASN A 238 1.99 5.03 -5.20
N LEU A 239 2.16 5.34 -3.92
CA LEU A 239 1.09 5.87 -3.06
C LEU A 239 0.78 7.33 -3.38
N ASP A 240 1.79 8.17 -3.67
CA ASP A 240 1.59 9.54 -4.20
C ASP A 240 0.78 9.51 -5.51
N PHE A 241 1.09 8.56 -6.39
CA PHE A 241 0.38 8.41 -7.65
C PHE A 241 -1.12 8.11 -7.45
N VAL A 242 -1.47 7.11 -6.63
CA VAL A 242 -2.89 6.74 -6.44
C VAL A 242 -3.63 7.74 -5.55
N GLU A 243 -2.94 8.39 -4.60
CA GLU A 243 -3.48 9.49 -3.80
C GLU A 243 -3.88 10.67 -4.70
N SER A 244 -3.01 11.06 -5.62
CA SER A 244 -3.28 12.17 -6.55
C SER A 244 -4.47 11.89 -7.49
N ILE A 245 -4.81 10.63 -7.71
CA ILE A 245 -5.93 10.22 -8.60
C ILE A 245 -7.24 10.05 -7.82
N PHE A 246 -7.20 9.43 -6.64
CA PHE A 246 -8.39 8.99 -5.91
C PHE A 246 -8.64 9.75 -4.60
N GLY A 247 -7.73 10.66 -4.25
CA GLY A 247 -7.76 11.48 -3.04
C GLY A 247 -7.39 10.72 -1.77
N ASN A 248 -6.88 11.44 -0.78
CA ASN A 248 -6.55 10.89 0.55
C ASN A 248 -7.80 10.78 1.42
N ALA A 249 -8.09 9.60 1.98
CA ALA A 249 -9.24 9.38 2.86
C ALA A 249 -8.91 9.42 4.36
N GLY A 250 -7.77 10.00 4.72
CA GLY A 250 -7.35 10.25 6.11
C GLY A 250 -6.72 9.04 6.81
N ASP A 251 -6.62 9.15 8.12
CA ASP A 251 -6.12 8.10 9.00
C ASP A 251 -7.19 7.02 9.20
N PRO A 252 -6.98 5.76 8.79
CA PRO A 252 -7.97 4.69 8.92
C PRO A 252 -8.23 4.29 10.38
N PHE A 253 -7.40 4.68 11.35
CA PHE A 253 -7.63 4.42 12.77
C PHE A 253 -8.67 5.37 13.38
N LEU A 254 -8.99 6.47 12.71
CA LEU A 254 -10.03 7.39 13.13
C LEU A 254 -11.40 6.84 12.76
N ILE A 255 -12.34 6.92 13.70
CA ILE A 255 -13.69 6.37 13.54
C ILE A 255 -14.47 7.09 12.44
N GLU A 256 -14.18 8.36 12.23
CA GLU A 256 -14.73 9.21 11.17
C GLU A 256 -14.40 8.67 9.77
N ASN A 257 -13.30 7.91 9.65
CA ASN A 257 -12.83 7.34 8.39
C ASN A 257 -13.21 5.86 8.22
N ASP A 258 -13.93 5.26 9.19
CA ASP A 258 -14.42 3.88 9.07
C ASP A 258 -15.64 3.82 8.13
N ALA A 259 -15.44 3.28 6.93
CA ALA A 259 -16.53 3.09 5.96
C ALA A 259 -17.66 2.20 6.49
N GLY A 260 -17.38 1.31 7.46
CA GLY A 260 -18.39 0.45 8.08
C GLY A 260 -19.46 1.19 8.86
N LEU A 261 -19.18 2.43 9.29
CA LEU A 261 -20.13 3.29 9.99
C LEU A 261 -20.90 4.21 9.04
N ASP A 262 -20.36 4.46 7.85
CA ASP A 262 -20.96 5.27 6.79
C ASP A 262 -21.67 4.37 5.75
N VAL A 263 -22.72 3.67 6.20
CA VAL A 263 -23.49 2.74 5.35
C VAL A 263 -24.21 3.41 4.18
N GLU A 264 -24.37 4.73 4.23
CA GLU A 264 -25.03 5.53 3.20
C GLU A 264 -24.11 5.73 1.98
N HIS A 265 -22.82 5.99 2.20
CA HIS A 265 -21.86 6.29 1.13
C HIS A 265 -20.78 5.22 0.94
N TRP A 266 -20.91 4.06 1.60
CA TRP A 266 -20.09 2.88 1.38
C TRP A 266 -20.83 1.82 0.54
N THR A 267 -20.10 1.17 -0.35
CA THR A 267 -20.61 0.06 -1.15
C THR A 267 -20.75 -1.26 -0.38
N GLY A 268 -20.22 -1.35 0.84
CA GLY A 268 -20.11 -2.61 1.59
C GLY A 268 -18.94 -3.50 1.14
N HIS A 269 -18.03 -2.98 0.31
CA HIS A 269 -16.90 -3.71 -0.25
C HIS A 269 -15.57 -3.14 0.25
N THR A 270 -14.55 -3.98 0.39
CA THR A 270 -13.20 -3.59 0.85
C THR A 270 -12.15 -4.11 -0.12
N GLY A 271 -11.28 -3.21 -0.58
CA GLY A 271 -10.14 -3.52 -1.44
C GLY A 271 -8.81 -3.46 -0.69
N CYS A 272 -7.90 -4.35 -1.06
CA CYS A 272 -6.51 -4.32 -0.63
C CYS A 272 -5.58 -4.36 -1.86
N VAL A 273 -4.59 -3.48 -1.89
CA VAL A 273 -3.52 -3.52 -2.88
C VAL A 273 -2.16 -3.51 -2.18
N VAL A 274 -1.26 -4.40 -2.60
CA VAL A 274 0.08 -4.54 -2.03
C VAL A 274 1.11 -4.48 -3.15
N VAL A 275 2.05 -3.54 -3.07
CA VAL A 275 3.18 -3.45 -3.99
C VAL A 275 4.31 -4.33 -3.48
N ALA A 276 4.74 -5.32 -4.27
CA ALA A 276 5.72 -6.32 -3.87
C ALA A 276 6.60 -6.77 -5.07
N PRO A 277 7.42 -5.86 -5.64
CA PRO A 277 8.25 -6.17 -6.82
C PRO A 277 9.24 -7.31 -6.59
N HIS A 278 9.62 -7.58 -5.33
CA HIS A 278 10.54 -8.67 -4.97
C HIS A 278 10.00 -10.07 -5.27
N LEU A 279 8.68 -10.22 -5.49
CA LEU A 279 8.06 -11.51 -5.78
C LEU A 279 8.51 -12.13 -7.11
N THR A 280 9.03 -11.33 -8.05
CA THR A 280 9.56 -11.86 -9.31
C THR A 280 10.80 -12.73 -9.12
N ASN A 281 11.40 -12.74 -7.92
CA ASN A 281 12.59 -13.53 -7.60
C ASN A 281 12.29 -14.84 -6.86
N ILE A 282 11.01 -15.20 -6.68
CA ILE A 282 10.61 -16.41 -5.96
C ILE A 282 10.56 -17.59 -6.91
N LYS A 283 11.08 -18.74 -6.48
CA LYS A 283 11.02 -19.99 -7.26
C LYS A 283 9.65 -20.63 -7.18
N LYS A 284 9.20 -21.22 -8.28
CA LYS A 284 7.96 -22.00 -8.34
C LYS A 284 7.97 -23.15 -7.33
N LYS A 285 9.11 -23.82 -7.19
CA LYS A 285 9.31 -24.94 -6.25
C LYS A 285 9.14 -24.51 -4.79
N ASP A 286 9.66 -23.35 -4.40
CA ASP A 286 9.58 -22.84 -3.03
C ASP A 286 8.14 -22.46 -2.64
N LEU A 287 7.29 -22.20 -3.63
CA LEU A 287 5.84 -21.98 -3.46
C LEU A 287 5.02 -23.29 -3.40
N GLY A 288 5.67 -24.44 -3.55
CA GLY A 288 5.01 -25.74 -3.54
C GLY A 288 4.32 -26.13 -4.85
N LEU A 289 4.68 -25.50 -5.98
CA LEU A 289 4.21 -25.97 -7.29
C LEU A 289 4.82 -27.34 -7.63
N PRO A 290 4.10 -28.22 -8.35
CA PRO A 290 4.60 -29.55 -8.70
C PRO A 290 5.61 -29.50 -9.87
N PRO A 291 6.45 -30.54 -10.03
CA PRO A 291 7.15 -30.77 -11.29
C PRO A 291 6.16 -31.05 -12.43
N GLU A 292 6.56 -30.78 -13.68
CA GLU A 292 5.71 -30.98 -14.88
C GLU A 292 5.08 -32.37 -14.95
N SER A 293 5.80 -33.43 -14.53
CA SER A 293 5.32 -34.82 -14.55
C SER A 293 4.17 -35.11 -13.58
N GLU A 294 3.97 -34.25 -12.57
CA GLU A 294 2.94 -34.39 -11.54
C GLU A 294 1.86 -33.29 -11.65
N ALA A 295 1.98 -32.40 -12.64
CA ALA A 295 1.05 -31.31 -12.84
C ALA A 295 -0.27 -31.79 -13.47
N THR A 296 -1.38 -31.28 -12.94
CA THR A 296 -2.72 -31.47 -13.53
C THR A 296 -2.85 -30.73 -14.87
N GLU A 297 -3.84 -31.09 -15.69
CA GLU A 297 -4.10 -30.42 -16.98
C GLU A 297 -4.33 -28.91 -16.83
N SER A 298 -5.00 -28.47 -15.76
CA SER A 298 -5.19 -27.05 -15.47
C SER A 298 -3.89 -26.36 -15.11
N GLN A 299 -3.05 -26.99 -14.29
CA GLN A 299 -1.73 -26.47 -13.94
C GLN A 299 -0.81 -26.37 -15.16
N LEU A 300 -0.83 -27.37 -16.04
CA LEU A 300 -0.07 -27.35 -17.29
C LEU A 300 -0.52 -26.21 -18.20
N ARG A 301 -1.84 -26.03 -18.36
CA ARG A 301 -2.43 -24.93 -19.14
C ARG A 301 -2.05 -23.56 -18.60
N ASP A 302 -2.09 -23.39 -17.27
CA ASP A 302 -1.89 -22.10 -16.62
C ASP A 302 -0.43 -21.83 -16.22
N GLY A 303 0.50 -22.74 -16.55
CA GLY A 303 1.92 -22.60 -16.23
C GLY A 303 2.25 -22.77 -14.73
N MET A 304 1.36 -23.38 -13.96
CA MET A 304 1.50 -23.61 -12.52
C MET A 304 2.24 -24.93 -12.22
N PHE A 305 3.45 -25.04 -12.76
CA PHE A 305 4.38 -26.15 -12.54
C PHE A 305 5.82 -25.69 -12.86
N TRP A 306 6.82 -26.50 -12.51
CA TRP A 306 8.23 -26.25 -12.88
C TRP A 306 8.85 -27.45 -13.62
N ARG A 307 9.81 -27.18 -14.50
CA ARG A 307 10.67 -28.21 -15.14
C ARG A 307 12.05 -28.23 -14.49
N ASP A 308 12.58 -27.05 -14.22
CA ASP A 308 13.80 -26.86 -13.43
C ASP A 308 13.43 -26.34 -12.02
N PRO A 309 13.93 -26.96 -10.93
CA PRO A 309 13.79 -26.45 -9.56
C PRO A 309 14.13 -24.97 -9.35
N GLU A 310 14.98 -24.40 -10.21
CA GLU A 310 15.42 -23.00 -10.15
C GLU A 310 14.50 -22.02 -10.92
N GLU A 311 13.44 -22.52 -11.58
CA GLU A 311 12.48 -21.67 -12.30
C GLU A 311 11.80 -20.66 -11.36
N LEU A 312 11.90 -19.39 -11.74
CA LEU A 312 11.17 -18.31 -11.09
C LEU A 312 9.69 -18.36 -11.43
N TYR A 313 8.86 -17.94 -10.47
CA TYR A 313 7.44 -17.78 -10.68
C TYR A 313 7.20 -16.75 -11.79
N ASN A 314 6.29 -17.09 -12.71
CA ASN A 314 6.01 -16.31 -13.91
C ASN A 314 7.27 -15.95 -14.74
N ASP A 315 8.28 -16.82 -14.73
CA ASP A 315 9.55 -16.63 -15.46
C ASP A 315 10.27 -15.32 -15.09
N GLY A 316 10.10 -14.85 -13.85
CA GLY A 316 10.63 -13.58 -13.36
C GLY A 316 9.97 -12.34 -13.96
N GLN A 317 8.86 -12.52 -14.69
CA GLN A 317 8.08 -11.44 -15.29
C GLN A 317 7.06 -10.87 -14.31
N PRO A 318 6.64 -9.61 -14.52
CA PRO A 318 5.66 -8.96 -13.66
C PRO A 318 4.33 -9.68 -13.72
N PHE A 319 3.66 -9.73 -12.60
CA PHE A 319 2.31 -10.23 -12.52
C PHE A 319 1.52 -9.48 -11.46
N LYS A 320 0.21 -9.67 -11.49
CA LYS A 320 -0.68 -9.37 -10.39
C LYS A 320 -1.44 -10.62 -10.00
N LEU A 321 -1.57 -10.85 -8.70
CA LEU A 321 -2.34 -11.95 -8.14
C LEU A 321 -3.55 -11.38 -7.40
N THR A 322 -4.75 -11.81 -7.79
CA THR A 322 -5.98 -11.41 -7.10
C THR A 322 -6.60 -12.55 -6.31
N CYS A 323 -7.01 -12.27 -5.08
CA CYS A 323 -7.82 -13.16 -4.24
C CYS A 323 -9.13 -12.46 -3.87
N ARG A 324 -10.26 -13.14 -4.04
CA ARG A 324 -11.60 -12.58 -3.82
C ARG A 324 -12.64 -13.68 -3.67
N ASP A 325 -13.72 -13.37 -2.95
CA ASP A 325 -14.92 -14.20 -2.85
C ASP A 325 -16.19 -13.33 -2.88
N ALA A 326 -17.36 -13.98 -2.72
CA ALA A 326 -18.65 -13.31 -2.71
C ALA A 326 -18.92 -12.44 -1.46
N SER A 327 -18.01 -12.36 -0.48
CA SER A 327 -18.16 -11.51 0.71
C SER A 327 -17.89 -10.03 0.45
N GLY A 328 -17.44 -9.67 -0.75
CA GLY A 328 -17.18 -8.29 -1.14
C GLY A 328 -15.77 -7.78 -0.83
N LEU A 329 -14.84 -8.70 -0.50
CA LEU A 329 -13.43 -8.38 -0.30
C LEU A 329 -12.58 -8.82 -1.49
N ILE A 330 -11.65 -7.95 -1.88
CA ILE A 330 -10.68 -8.21 -2.94
C ILE A 330 -9.27 -7.81 -2.50
N PHE A 331 -8.34 -8.73 -2.67
CA PHE A 331 -6.92 -8.52 -2.46
C PHE A 331 -6.18 -8.60 -3.78
N THR A 332 -5.25 -7.68 -4.01
CA THR A 332 -4.38 -7.68 -5.18
C THR A 332 -2.94 -7.44 -4.76
N VAL A 333 -2.04 -8.33 -5.15
CA VAL A 333 -0.60 -8.10 -5.07
C VAL A 333 -0.09 -7.70 -6.44
N LEU A 334 0.80 -6.72 -6.49
CA LEU A 334 1.46 -6.21 -7.70
C LEU A 334 2.96 -6.52 -7.61
N ALA A 335 3.45 -7.41 -8.48
CA ALA A 335 4.85 -7.80 -8.54
C ALA A 335 5.60 -7.01 -9.65
N ASP A 336 5.58 -5.68 -9.54
CA ASP A 336 6.31 -4.75 -10.42
C ASP A 336 6.64 -3.43 -9.73
#